data_AF-A0A3D4BPW1-F1
#
_entry.id   AF-A0A3D4BPW1-F1
#
_cell.length_a   1.000
_cell.length_b   1.000
_cell.length_c   1.000
_cell.angle_alpha   90.00
_cell.angle_beta   90.00
_cell.angle_gamma   90.00
#
_symmetry.space_group_name_H-M   'P 1'
#
loop_
_entity.id
_entity.type
_entity.pdbx_description
1 polymer ?
#
loop_
_entity_poly.entity_id
_entity_poly.type
_entity_poly.pdbx_seq_one_letter_code
_entity_poly.pdbx_strand_id
1 'polypeptide(L)'
;MGGGDSKLIKRIVDMDDALSIQEYGLEAAAMMNGVNRMGDIGVKDLGRAKKAWDNMQWYKRILTIPVYHPLFATQEGAFLFDHLNDSVLVLDVEGEVTERYFINHHKNKDFVEEILQDVVTGIFYARYEHAGIVTLMELSQKDFSPIRGVEIRKFDFPCGLKIRNGVAYFLDHSDEDY
;
A
#
# COMPACT_ATOMS: atom_id res chain seq x y z
N MET A 1 16.64 -44.07 -16.05
CA MET A 1 15.38 -43.69 -15.37
C MET A 1 15.74 -42.63 -14.34
N GLY A 2 15.60 -41.35 -14.72
CA GLY A 2 16.00 -40.22 -13.88
C GLY A 2 14.86 -39.83 -12.95
N GLY A 3 15.08 -39.94 -11.64
CA GLY A 3 14.18 -39.40 -10.62
C GLY A 3 14.27 -37.88 -10.64
N GLY A 4 13.13 -37.21 -10.81
CA GLY A 4 13.04 -35.76 -10.79
C GLY A 4 13.27 -35.22 -9.38
N ASP A 5 14.23 -34.30 -9.25
CA ASP A 5 14.40 -33.48 -8.06
C ASP A 5 13.17 -32.60 -7.87
N SER A 6 12.41 -32.89 -6.81
CA SER A 6 11.43 -31.97 -6.25
C SER A 6 12.17 -30.71 -5.78
N LYS A 7 12.00 -29.59 -6.48
CA LYS A 7 12.43 -28.28 -5.99
C LYS A 7 11.44 -27.83 -4.91
N LEU A 8 11.72 -28.21 -3.67
CA LEU A 8 11.10 -27.59 -2.50
C LEU A 8 11.39 -26.09 -2.50
N ILE A 9 10.35 -25.28 -2.35
CA ILE A 9 10.47 -23.85 -2.08
C ILE A 9 11.29 -23.71 -0.79
N LYS A 10 12.52 -23.20 -0.92
CA LYS A 10 13.33 -22.82 0.24
C LYS A 10 12.79 -21.50 0.77
N ARG A 11 12.14 -21.56 1.93
CA ARG A 11 11.84 -20.39 2.76
C ARG A 11 13.14 -19.62 3.00
N ILE A 12 13.12 -18.30 2.85
CA ILE A 12 14.24 -17.43 3.23
C ILE A 12 14.41 -17.58 4.75
N VAL A 13 15.54 -18.17 5.16
CA VAL A 13 15.93 -18.37 6.56
C VAL A 13 17.05 -17.36 6.87
N ASP A 14 16.72 -16.08 6.79
CA ASP A 14 17.61 -14.98 7.18
C ASP A 14 16.83 -13.98 8.07
N MET A 15 16.10 -14.54 9.04
CA MET A 15 15.34 -13.78 10.04
C MET A 15 15.58 -14.39 11.42
N ASP A 16 16.84 -14.46 11.85
CA ASP A 16 17.16 -14.89 13.21
C ASP A 16 16.79 -13.82 14.27
N ASP A 17 16.41 -12.61 13.86
CA ASP A 17 15.98 -11.51 14.76
C ASP A 17 14.83 -10.65 14.20
N ALA A 18 13.98 -11.19 13.28
CA ALA A 18 12.83 -10.43 12.82
C ALA A 18 11.60 -10.72 13.69
N LEU A 19 11.29 -9.79 14.59
CA LEU A 19 10.00 -9.77 15.28
C LEU A 19 8.88 -9.65 14.24
N SER A 20 7.89 -10.54 14.31
CA SER A 20 6.64 -10.29 13.62
C SER A 20 6.00 -9.01 14.15
N ILE A 21 5.15 -8.36 13.34
CA ILE A 21 4.43 -7.14 13.72
C ILE A 21 3.68 -7.36 15.05
N GLN A 22 3.09 -8.54 15.26
CA GLN A 22 2.41 -8.90 16.50
C GLN A 22 3.38 -8.99 17.70
N GLU A 23 4.54 -9.64 17.53
CA GLU A 23 5.55 -9.74 18.59
C GLU A 23 6.14 -8.38 18.96
N TYR A 24 6.40 -7.51 17.98
CA TYR A 24 6.83 -6.13 18.21
C TYR A 24 5.78 -5.34 19.02
N GLY A 25 4.50 -5.50 18.66
CA GLY A 25 3.39 -4.87 19.39
C GLY A 25 3.27 -5.36 20.84
N LEU A 26 3.43 -6.67 21.07
CA LEU A 26 3.42 -7.28 22.40
C LEU A 26 4.60 -6.79 23.25
N GLU A 27 5.79 -6.70 22.68
CA GLU A 27 6.98 -6.20 23.36
C GLU A 27 6.84 -4.72 23.74
N ALA A 28 6.39 -3.87 22.80
CA ALA A 28 6.14 -2.46 23.06
C ALA A 28 5.07 -2.26 24.17
N ALA A 29 4.00 -3.05 24.16
CA ALA A 29 2.97 -3.03 25.19
C ALA A 29 3.49 -3.52 26.55
N ALA A 30 4.33 -4.55 26.58
CA ALA A 30 4.96 -5.06 27.81
C ALA A 30 5.91 -4.02 28.42
N MET A 31 6.68 -3.31 27.58
CA MET A 31 7.55 -2.22 28.03
C MET A 31 6.73 -1.06 28.63
N MET A 32 5.60 -0.67 28.00
CA MET A 32 4.70 0.36 28.54
C MET A 32 4.05 -0.06 29.87
N ASN A 33 3.59 -1.31 29.98
CA ASN A 33 2.98 -1.83 31.21
C ASN A 33 4.00 -1.96 32.36
N GLY A 34 5.26 -2.26 32.06
CA GLY A 34 6.34 -2.30 33.05
C GLY A 34 6.67 -0.91 33.63
N VAL A 35 6.53 0.15 32.83
CA VAL A 35 6.74 1.55 33.26
C VAL A 35 5.63 2.02 34.20
N ASN A 36 4.37 1.67 33.94
CA ASN A 36 3.21 2.09 34.74
C ASN A 36 3.15 1.51 36.17
N ARG A 37 4.01 0.53 36.50
CA ARG A 37 4.01 -0.17 37.80
C ARG A 37 5.07 0.32 38.78
N MET A 38 5.89 1.32 38.42
CA MET A 38 7.07 1.71 39.19
C MET A 38 6.80 3.05 39.93
N GLY A 39 6.76 3.00 41.27
CA GLY A 39 6.28 4.07 42.15
C GLY A 39 7.24 5.25 42.39
N ASP A 40 8.45 5.26 41.82
CA ASP A 40 9.37 6.40 41.83
C ASP A 40 10.19 6.41 40.53
N ILE A 41 10.10 7.52 39.76
CA ILE A 41 10.63 7.59 38.40
C ILE A 41 12.00 8.29 38.42
N GLY A 42 13.08 7.53 38.30
CA GLY A 42 14.41 8.08 38.04
C GLY A 42 14.57 8.55 36.57
N VAL A 43 15.58 9.35 36.29
CA VAL A 43 15.89 9.85 34.91
C VAL A 43 16.10 8.71 33.91
N LYS A 44 16.60 7.55 34.35
CA LYS A 44 16.75 6.34 33.53
C LYS A 44 15.40 5.69 33.19
N ASP A 45 14.42 5.79 34.08
CA ASP A 45 13.08 5.26 33.89
C ASP A 45 12.28 6.11 32.89
N LEU A 46 12.51 7.43 32.88
CA LEU A 46 11.99 8.35 31.85
C LEU A 46 12.49 8.01 30.44
N GLY A 47 13.78 7.67 30.29
CA GLY A 47 14.34 7.24 29.00
C GLY A 47 13.70 5.96 28.48
N ARG A 48 13.44 4.99 29.37
CA ARG A 48 12.76 3.74 29.03
C ARG A 48 11.28 3.94 28.69
N ALA A 49 10.59 4.80 29.44
CA ALA A 49 9.21 5.19 29.18
C ALA A 49 9.05 5.84 27.81
N LYS A 50 9.95 6.78 27.47
CA LYS A 50 9.98 7.44 26.17
C LYS A 50 10.17 6.44 25.04
N LYS A 51 11.16 5.56 25.14
CA LYS A 51 11.41 4.52 24.13
C LYS A 51 10.21 3.58 23.94
N ALA A 52 9.57 3.17 25.04
CA ALA A 52 8.37 2.32 24.99
C ALA A 52 7.20 3.04 24.28
N TRP A 53 7.03 4.33 24.56
CA TRP A 53 6.01 5.16 23.91
C TRP A 53 6.30 5.34 22.42
N ASP A 54 7.55 5.67 22.05
CA ASP A 54 7.99 5.83 20.65
C ASP A 54 7.76 4.53 19.86
N ASN A 55 8.15 3.37 20.42
CA ASN A 55 7.91 2.06 19.80
C ASN A 55 6.42 1.77 19.63
N MET A 56 5.58 2.08 20.63
CA MET A 56 4.14 1.87 20.53
C MET A 56 3.49 2.80 19.50
N GLN A 57 3.97 4.04 19.36
CA GLN A 57 3.52 4.95 18.31
C GLN A 57 3.96 4.46 16.93
N TRP A 58 5.21 4.00 16.78
CA TRP A 58 5.71 3.42 15.53
C TRP A 58 4.90 2.19 15.11
N TYR A 59 4.63 1.29 16.05
CA TYR A 59 3.76 0.13 15.82
C TYR A 59 2.40 0.55 15.29
N LYS A 60 1.69 1.42 16.03
CA LYS A 60 0.31 1.83 15.70
C LYS A 60 0.16 2.67 14.45
N ARG A 61 1.18 3.48 14.12
CA ARG A 61 1.08 4.48 13.05
C ARG A 61 1.74 4.02 11.76
N ILE A 62 2.55 2.97 11.80
CA ILE A 62 3.36 2.57 10.65
C ILE A 62 3.25 1.08 10.42
N LEU A 63 3.58 0.25 11.41
CA LEU A 63 3.58 -1.21 11.21
C LEU A 63 2.17 -1.82 11.09
N THR A 64 1.15 -1.20 11.66
CA THR A 64 -0.24 -1.69 11.57
C THR A 64 -1.00 -1.15 10.37
N ILE A 65 -0.42 -0.22 9.58
CA ILE A 65 -1.07 0.24 8.36
C ILE A 65 -0.83 -0.82 7.29
N PRO A 66 -1.88 -1.48 6.76
CA PRO A 66 -1.71 -2.46 5.70
C PRO A 66 -1.12 -1.75 4.48
N VAL A 67 -0.04 -2.30 3.94
CA VAL A 67 0.62 -1.67 2.79
C VAL A 67 -0.26 -1.82 1.57
N TYR A 68 -0.60 -0.69 0.93
CA TYR A 68 -1.46 -0.68 -0.25
C TYR A 68 -0.71 -1.20 -1.48
N HIS A 69 -1.01 -2.45 -1.86
CA HIS A 69 -0.50 -3.13 -3.06
C HIS A 69 -1.66 -3.70 -3.89
N PRO A 70 -2.29 -2.89 -4.74
CA PRO A 70 -3.46 -3.35 -5.47
C PRO A 70 -3.07 -4.39 -6.53
N LEU A 71 -3.87 -5.44 -6.61
CA LEU A 71 -3.76 -6.52 -7.58
C LEU A 71 -4.93 -6.45 -8.55
N PHE A 72 -4.63 -6.44 -9.85
CA PHE A 72 -5.61 -6.41 -10.93
C PHE A 72 -5.49 -7.69 -11.75
N ALA A 73 -6.44 -8.60 -11.57
CA ALA A 73 -6.50 -9.84 -12.33
C ALA A 73 -7.02 -9.59 -13.75
N THR A 74 -6.43 -10.26 -14.73
CA THR A 74 -6.88 -10.29 -16.12
C THR A 74 -7.01 -11.74 -16.58
N GLN A 75 -7.46 -11.96 -17.82
CA GLN A 75 -7.51 -13.31 -18.39
C GLN A 75 -6.10 -13.89 -18.64
N GLU A 76 -5.09 -13.04 -18.73
CA GLU A 76 -3.71 -13.40 -19.07
C GLU A 76 -2.81 -13.51 -17.84
N GLY A 77 -3.34 -13.22 -16.65
CA GLY A 77 -2.60 -13.25 -15.39
C GLY A 77 -3.02 -12.10 -14.48
N ALA A 78 -2.06 -11.29 -14.01
CA ALA A 78 -2.38 -10.15 -13.16
C ALA A 78 -1.30 -9.06 -13.16
N PHE A 79 -1.67 -7.87 -12.69
CA PHE A 79 -0.75 -6.76 -12.40
C PHE A 79 -0.77 -6.49 -10.89
N LEU A 80 0.40 -6.55 -10.25
CA LEU A 80 0.58 -6.20 -8.84
C LEU A 80 1.37 -4.89 -8.73
N PHE A 81 0.76 -3.85 -8.17
CA PHE A 81 1.45 -2.59 -7.88
C PHE A 81 2.14 -2.69 -6.50
N ASP A 82 3.37 -3.20 -6.51
CA ASP A 82 4.25 -3.29 -5.35
C ASP A 82 4.91 -1.93 -5.07
N HIS A 83 4.12 -1.03 -4.48
CA HIS A 83 4.58 0.30 -4.05
C HIS A 83 5.70 0.26 -2.99
N LEU A 84 5.90 -0.86 -2.30
CA LEU A 84 6.94 -0.99 -1.27
C LEU A 84 8.30 -1.13 -1.95
N ASN A 85 8.33 -1.87 -3.06
CA ASN A 85 9.52 -2.08 -3.87
C ASN A 85 9.57 -1.18 -5.12
N ASP A 86 8.78 -0.10 -5.14
CA ASP A 86 8.72 0.87 -6.25
C ASP A 86 8.51 0.20 -7.62
N SER A 87 7.65 -0.82 -7.70
CA SER A 87 7.48 -1.60 -8.93
C SER A 87 6.07 -2.07 -9.23
N VAL A 88 5.80 -2.31 -10.51
CA VAL A 88 4.67 -3.12 -10.98
C VAL A 88 5.22 -4.47 -11.43
N LEU A 89 4.65 -5.54 -10.89
CA LEU A 89 4.92 -6.90 -11.32
C LEU A 89 3.82 -7.35 -12.29
N VAL A 90 4.22 -7.87 -13.45
CA VAL A 90 3.32 -8.58 -14.35
C VAL A 90 3.44 -10.06 -14.03
N LEU A 91 2.31 -10.67 -13.74
CA LEU A 91 2.19 -12.08 -13.38
C LEU A 91 1.49 -12.83 -14.51
N ASP A 92 1.92 -14.06 -14.79
CA ASP A 92 1.15 -14.97 -15.63
C ASP A 92 -0.03 -15.61 -14.88
N VAL A 93 -0.75 -16.53 -15.52
CA VAL A 93 -1.92 -17.20 -14.93
C VAL A 93 -1.57 -18.16 -13.80
N GLU A 94 -0.31 -18.60 -13.73
CA GLU A 94 0.24 -19.38 -12.62
C GLU A 94 0.71 -18.50 -11.44
N GLY A 95 0.78 -17.18 -11.65
CA GLY A 95 1.22 -16.21 -10.66
C GLY A 95 2.73 -15.97 -10.65
N GLU A 96 3.46 -16.45 -11.65
CA GLU A 96 4.90 -16.23 -11.78
C GLU A 96 5.17 -14.87 -12.41
N VAL A 97 6.24 -14.20 -11.95
CA VAL A 97 6.61 -12.87 -12.44
C VAL A 97 7.24 -12.99 -13.82
N THR A 98 6.55 -12.47 -14.84
CA THR A 98 7.05 -12.42 -16.23
C THR A 98 7.81 -11.13 -16.49
N GLU A 99 7.36 -10.01 -15.93
CA GLU A 99 7.96 -8.69 -16.13
C GLU A 99 7.93 -7.85 -14.85
N ARG A 100 8.85 -6.89 -14.77
CA ARG A 100 8.93 -5.92 -13.67
C ARG A 100 9.22 -4.54 -14.23
N TYR A 101 8.40 -3.57 -13.82
CA TYR A 101 8.54 -2.16 -14.19
C TYR A 101 8.75 -1.30 -12.96
N PHE A 102 9.72 -0.38 -13.00
CA PHE A 102 9.94 0.56 -11.90
C PHE A 102 8.97 1.74 -12.00
N ILE A 103 8.36 2.09 -10.88
CA ILE A 103 7.39 3.18 -10.77
C ILE A 103 7.75 4.14 -9.65
N ASN A 104 7.29 5.38 -9.77
CA ASN A 104 7.48 6.42 -8.75
C ASN A 104 6.24 7.29 -8.55
N HIS A 105 5.12 6.96 -9.19
CA HIS A 105 3.90 7.77 -9.16
C HIS A 105 3.34 7.89 -7.73
N HIS A 106 3.51 6.84 -6.90
CA HIS A 106 3.08 6.77 -5.50
C HIS A 106 3.92 7.63 -4.55
N LYS A 107 5.09 8.13 -4.98
CA LYS A 107 5.95 9.00 -4.15
C LYS A 107 5.48 10.45 -4.11
N ASN A 108 4.54 10.82 -4.97
CA ASN A 108 3.95 12.15 -4.95
C ASN A 108 3.02 12.28 -3.73
N LYS A 109 3.19 13.37 -2.97
CA LYS A 109 2.44 13.67 -1.74
C LYS A 109 0.92 13.71 -1.89
N ASP A 110 0.43 14.01 -3.09
CA ASP A 110 -0.99 14.12 -3.37
C ASP A 110 -1.57 12.75 -3.80
N PHE A 111 -0.77 11.68 -3.87
CA PHE A 111 -1.23 10.32 -4.13
C PHE A 111 -2.03 9.80 -2.94
N VAL A 112 -3.24 9.29 -3.18
CA VAL A 112 -4.16 8.83 -2.13
C VAL A 112 -4.28 7.32 -2.04
N GLU A 113 -3.23 6.59 -2.42
CA GLU A 113 -3.20 5.12 -2.36
C GLU A 113 -4.39 4.48 -3.09
N GLU A 114 -4.72 4.98 -4.29
CA GLU A 114 -5.77 4.41 -5.13
C GLU A 114 -5.30 4.34 -6.58
N ILE A 115 -5.39 3.12 -7.14
CA ILE A 115 -5.18 2.82 -8.56
C ILE A 115 -6.53 2.36 -9.09
N LEU A 116 -6.94 2.94 -10.21
CA LEU A 116 -8.18 2.61 -10.89
C LEU A 116 -7.84 1.95 -12.22
N GLN A 117 -8.61 0.94 -12.61
CA GLN A 117 -8.51 0.34 -13.93
C GLN A 117 -9.79 0.64 -14.70
N ASP A 118 -9.66 1.10 -15.94
CA ASP A 118 -10.77 1.09 -16.87
C ASP A 118 -11.10 -0.36 -17.24
N VAL A 119 -12.29 -0.80 -16.84
CA VAL A 119 -12.74 -2.19 -17.02
C VAL A 119 -12.89 -2.62 -18.48
N VAL A 120 -12.93 -1.68 -19.44
CA VAL A 120 -13.06 -1.99 -20.87
C VAL A 120 -11.72 -1.93 -21.58
N THR A 121 -10.92 -0.91 -21.30
CA THR A 121 -9.66 -0.67 -22.03
C THR A 121 -8.43 -1.26 -21.34
N GLY A 122 -8.55 -1.63 -20.07
CA GLY A 122 -7.43 -2.09 -19.24
C GLY A 122 -6.45 -0.99 -18.82
N ILE A 123 -6.69 0.27 -19.21
CA ILE A 123 -5.83 1.40 -18.85
C ILE A 123 -5.90 1.65 -17.34
N PHE A 124 -4.74 1.85 -16.72
CA PHE A 124 -4.63 2.19 -15.31
C PHE A 124 -4.54 3.70 -15.11
N TYR A 125 -5.09 4.16 -13.99
CA TYR A 125 -5.05 5.54 -13.54
C TYR A 125 -4.66 5.59 -12.08
N ALA A 126 -3.68 6.43 -11.74
CA ALA A 126 -3.38 6.79 -10.35
C ALA A 126 -4.26 7.97 -9.93
N ARG A 127 -4.90 7.85 -8.75
CA ARG A 127 -5.67 8.95 -8.16
C ARG A 127 -4.75 9.86 -7.35
N TYR A 128 -4.84 11.14 -7.65
CA TYR A 128 -4.27 12.21 -6.85
C TYR A 128 -5.38 13.09 -6.30
N GLU A 129 -5.19 13.62 -5.11
CA GLU A 129 -6.11 14.55 -4.48
C GLU A 129 -5.36 15.70 -3.83
N HIS A 130 -5.72 16.93 -4.21
CA HIS A 130 -5.15 18.14 -3.62
C HIS A 130 -6.27 19.10 -3.26
N ALA A 131 -6.41 19.41 -1.97
CA ALA A 131 -7.46 20.29 -1.45
C ALA A 131 -8.89 19.89 -1.91
N GLY A 132 -9.18 18.59 -1.92
CA GLY A 132 -10.48 18.03 -2.34
C GLY A 132 -10.66 17.86 -3.85
N ILE A 133 -9.76 18.43 -4.67
CA ILE A 133 -9.80 18.29 -6.13
C ILE A 133 -9.08 17.00 -6.53
N VAL A 134 -9.80 16.12 -7.21
CA VAL A 134 -9.25 14.85 -7.70
C VAL A 134 -8.70 14.99 -9.12
N THR A 135 -7.49 14.47 -9.31
CA THR A 135 -6.86 14.28 -10.63
C THR A 135 -6.65 12.80 -10.89
N LEU A 136 -7.15 12.33 -12.03
CA LEU A 136 -6.91 10.98 -12.53
C LEU A 136 -5.73 11.02 -13.50
N MET A 137 -4.60 10.43 -13.11
CA MET A 137 -3.40 10.38 -13.92
C MET A 137 -3.30 9.04 -14.66
N GLU A 138 -3.42 9.07 -15.97
CA GLU A 138 -3.23 7.89 -16.82
C GLU A 138 -1.81 7.35 -16.69
N LEU A 139 -1.68 6.04 -16.51
CA LEU A 139 -0.41 5.33 -16.49
C LEU A 139 -0.18 4.65 -17.84
N SER A 140 1.04 4.77 -18.34
CA SER A 140 1.52 4.13 -19.56
C SER A 140 1.38 2.62 -19.48
N GLN A 141 0.79 2.01 -20.52
CA GLN A 141 0.75 0.55 -20.64
C GLN A 141 2.12 -0.09 -20.94
N LYS A 142 3.13 0.72 -21.28
CA LYS A 142 4.48 0.21 -21.59
C LYS A 142 5.36 0.06 -20.36
N ASP A 143 5.21 0.96 -19.40
CA ASP A 143 6.15 1.09 -18.27
C ASP A 143 5.52 1.68 -17.00
N PHE A 144 4.20 1.88 -16.98
CA PHE A 144 3.44 2.43 -15.86
C PHE A 144 3.88 3.83 -15.41
N SER A 145 4.58 4.55 -16.28
CA SER A 145 4.91 5.96 -16.06
C SER A 145 3.67 6.86 -16.23
N PRO A 146 3.54 7.95 -15.45
CA PRO A 146 2.47 8.94 -15.64
C PRO A 146 2.50 9.58 -17.03
N ILE A 147 1.37 9.61 -17.74
CA ILE A 147 1.23 10.22 -19.08
C ILE A 147 0.46 11.55 -19.01
N ARG A 148 -0.83 11.48 -18.68
CA ARG A 148 -1.73 12.64 -18.71
C ARG A 148 -2.68 12.64 -17.52
N GLY A 149 -2.88 13.81 -16.93
CA GLY A 149 -3.85 14.03 -15.86
C GLY A 149 -5.16 14.60 -16.40
N VAL A 150 -6.28 14.13 -15.85
CA VAL A 150 -7.61 14.74 -16.03
C VAL A 150 -8.14 15.11 -14.66
N GLU A 151 -8.45 16.39 -14.46
CA GLU A 151 -9.07 16.90 -13.24
C GLU A 151 -10.57 16.69 -13.27
N ILE A 152 -11.13 16.17 -12.17
CA ILE A 152 -12.57 16.19 -11.92
C ILE A 152 -12.90 17.57 -11.35
N ARG A 153 -13.38 18.45 -12.22
CA ARG A 153 -13.72 19.83 -11.86
C ARG A 153 -15.18 19.93 -11.42
N LYS A 154 -15.48 20.92 -10.57
CA LYS A 154 -16.81 21.26 -10.03
C LYS A 154 -17.36 20.32 -8.94
N PHE A 155 -16.65 19.26 -8.61
CA PHE A 155 -16.99 18.34 -7.54
C PHE A 155 -15.79 18.20 -6.61
N ASP A 156 -16.01 18.37 -5.32
CA ASP A 156 -14.98 18.22 -4.30
C ASP A 156 -15.20 16.89 -3.58
N PHE A 157 -14.10 16.22 -3.22
CA PHE A 157 -14.11 14.93 -2.51
C PHE A 157 -14.92 13.80 -3.16
N PRO A 158 -14.86 13.58 -4.49
CA PRO A 158 -15.62 12.51 -5.13
C PRO A 158 -15.24 11.13 -4.56
N CYS A 159 -16.25 10.31 -4.33
CA CYS A 159 -16.13 8.99 -3.70
C CYS A 159 -16.55 7.87 -4.67
N GLY A 160 -16.12 6.64 -4.39
CA GLY A 160 -16.56 5.47 -5.17
C GLY A 160 -16.20 5.52 -6.66
N LEU A 161 -15.05 6.13 -7.00
CA LEU A 161 -14.60 6.30 -8.38
C LEU A 161 -14.48 4.95 -9.11
N LYS A 162 -15.05 4.88 -10.32
CA LYS A 162 -14.93 3.77 -11.27
C LYS A 162 -14.76 4.31 -12.67
N ILE A 163 -14.02 3.60 -13.51
CA ILE A 163 -13.77 4.00 -14.90
C ILE A 163 -14.26 2.89 -15.83
N ARG A 164 -15.05 3.27 -16.84
CA ARG A 164 -15.55 2.36 -17.87
C ARG A 164 -15.53 3.04 -19.22
N ASN A 165 -14.76 2.47 -20.15
CA ASN A 165 -14.64 2.92 -21.53
C ASN A 165 -14.28 4.42 -21.65
N GLY A 166 -13.28 4.85 -20.89
CA GLY A 166 -12.81 6.23 -20.84
C GLY A 166 -13.71 7.22 -20.08
N VAL A 167 -14.79 6.74 -19.45
CA VAL A 167 -15.70 7.58 -18.66
C VAL A 167 -15.53 7.27 -17.17
N ALA A 168 -15.27 8.30 -16.37
CA ALA A 168 -15.21 8.21 -14.91
C ALA A 168 -16.61 8.43 -14.32
N TYR A 169 -17.00 7.54 -13.41
CA TYR A 169 -18.23 7.58 -12.62
C TYR A 169 -17.84 7.69 -11.16
N PHE A 170 -18.56 8.50 -10.39
CA PHE A 170 -18.31 8.72 -8.96
C PHE A 170 -19.60 9.11 -8.25
N LEU A 171 -19.58 8.98 -6.93
CA LEU A 171 -20.56 9.53 -6.01
C LEU A 171 -20.09 10.92 -5.58
N ASP A 172 -21.00 11.89 -5.64
CA ASP A 172 -20.73 13.21 -5.08
C ASP A 172 -20.83 13.14 -3.55
N HIS A 173 -19.91 13.82 -2.86
CA HIS A 173 -19.91 13.90 -1.40
C HIS A 173 -21.07 14.74 -0.87
N SER A 174 -21.65 15.61 -1.69
CA SER A 174 -22.71 16.55 -1.29
C SER A 174 -24.08 15.92 -0.98
N ASP A 175 -24.24 14.60 -1.19
CA ASP A 175 -25.53 13.89 -1.05
C ASP A 175 -25.82 13.34 0.37
N GLU A 176 -24.99 13.60 1.40
CA GLU A 176 -25.25 13.16 2.79
C GLU A 176 -26.14 14.11 3.63
N ASP A 177 -26.81 15.10 3.03
CA ASP A 177 -27.67 16.08 3.73
C ASP A 177 -29.20 15.78 3.67
N TYR A 178 -29.64 14.52 3.55
CA TYR A 178 -31.08 14.14 3.62
C TYR A 178 -31.43 13.06 4.65
#